data_AF-A0A0M3HQY0-F1
#
_entry.id   AF-A0A0M3HQY0-F1
#
_cell.length_a   1.000
_cell.length_b   1.000
_cell.length_c   1.000
_cell.angle_alpha   90.00
_cell.angle_beta   90.00
_cell.angle_gamma   90.00
#
_symmetry.space_group_name_H-M   'P 1'
#
loop_
_entity.id
_entity.type
_entity.pdbx_description
1 polymer ?
#
loop_
_entity_poly.entity_id
_entity_poly.type
_entity_poly.pdbx_seq_one_letter_code
_entity_poly.pdbx_strand_id
1 'polypeptide(L)'
;MLCCCCWPPRLCAISLSMVDTTLVALLFYRSADLLCATFDHIDFVDVIIFAILLGLLICEILAAVTLILSDKRGIARYVWPRFTLLICQLTTSAVVCLFLLLYFSGYSQAMNNAFISGYEYWAGIELTKQERNDAYNDLYMYAIGLFILLAVYATYNGFEIYVTYKYYETLPPEDFTPVKQSERRPPRPPPPPFNPNYKNGPPAGYK
;
A
#
# COMPACT_ATOMS: atom_id res chain seq x y z
N MET A 1 5.67 -11.24 15.80
CA MET A 1 7.03 -11.76 15.51
C MET A 1 7.16 -13.30 15.56
N LEU A 2 6.17 -14.09 15.99
CA LEU A 2 6.31 -15.55 16.14
C LEU A 2 5.95 -16.42 14.91
N CYS A 3 5.19 -15.93 13.93
CA CYS A 3 4.65 -16.81 12.87
C CYS A 3 5.55 -17.03 11.63
N CYS A 4 6.56 -16.19 11.36
CA CYS A 4 7.38 -16.31 10.14
C CYS A 4 8.81 -16.80 10.37
N CYS A 5 9.13 -17.36 11.54
CA CYS A 5 10.44 -18.00 11.79
C CYS A 5 10.60 -19.36 11.08
N CYS A 6 9.48 -20.04 10.76
CA CYS A 6 9.51 -21.37 10.14
C CYS A 6 8.87 -21.41 8.74
N TRP A 7 8.33 -20.30 8.25
CA TRP A 7 7.68 -20.22 6.94
C TRP A 7 8.55 -19.49 5.93
N PRO A 8 8.60 -19.95 4.66
CA PRO A 8 9.38 -19.28 3.64
C PRO A 8 8.82 -17.87 3.43
N PRO A 9 9.67 -16.84 3.34
CA PRO A 9 9.26 -15.43 3.34
C PRO A 9 8.27 -15.11 2.21
N ARG A 10 8.39 -15.82 1.07
CA ARG A 10 7.44 -15.73 -0.06
C ARG A 10 5.99 -16.06 0.32
N LEU A 11 5.76 -17.14 1.08
CA LEU A 11 4.40 -17.55 1.47
C LEU A 11 3.83 -16.62 2.54
N CYS A 12 4.68 -16.18 3.48
CA CYS A 12 4.31 -15.20 4.50
C CYS A 12 3.86 -13.88 3.83
N ALA A 13 4.64 -13.33 2.89
CA ALA A 13 4.29 -12.10 2.16
C ALA A 13 2.98 -12.23 1.35
N ILE A 14 2.78 -13.35 0.64
CA ILE A 14 1.53 -13.59 -0.11
C ILE A 14 0.34 -13.69 0.83
N SER A 15 0.46 -14.45 1.92
CA SER A 15 -0.64 -14.64 2.88
C SER A 15 -1.08 -13.33 3.53
N LEU A 16 -0.12 -12.48 3.91
CA LEU A 16 -0.35 -11.16 4.48
C LEU A 16 -1.06 -10.24 3.49
N SER A 17 -0.59 -10.21 2.24
CA SER A 17 -1.25 -9.44 1.17
C SER A 17 -2.69 -9.91 0.88
N MET A 18 -2.97 -11.21 0.99
CA MET A 18 -4.34 -11.73 0.85
C MET A 18 -5.24 -11.35 2.05
N VAL A 19 -4.69 -11.33 3.27
CA VAL A 19 -5.42 -10.87 4.46
C VAL A 19 -5.79 -9.39 4.31
N ASP A 20 -4.86 -8.55 3.88
CA ASP A 20 -5.12 -7.13 3.64
C ASP A 20 -6.18 -6.89 2.57
N THR A 21 -6.05 -7.59 1.44
CA THR A 21 -7.05 -7.50 0.36
C THR A 21 -8.42 -7.92 0.86
N THR A 22 -8.50 -8.97 1.71
CA THR A 22 -9.76 -9.44 2.28
C THR A 22 -10.36 -8.44 3.25
N LEU A 23 -9.54 -7.84 4.13
CA LEU A 23 -9.98 -6.80 5.05
C LEU A 23 -10.52 -5.57 4.31
N VAL A 24 -9.79 -5.08 3.31
CA VAL A 24 -10.23 -3.94 2.49
C VAL A 24 -11.48 -4.28 1.68
N ALA A 25 -11.60 -5.50 1.16
CA ALA A 25 -12.80 -5.96 0.47
C ALA A 25 -14.02 -6.03 1.40
N LEU A 26 -13.86 -6.48 2.65
CA LEU A 26 -14.93 -6.50 3.65
C LEU A 26 -15.38 -5.09 4.02
N LEU A 27 -14.44 -4.15 4.20
CA LEU A 27 -14.75 -2.75 4.46
C LEU A 27 -15.48 -2.12 3.27
N PHE A 28 -14.98 -2.34 2.05
CA PHE A 28 -15.64 -1.89 0.83
C PHE A 28 -17.06 -2.44 0.70
N TYR A 29 -17.25 -3.75 0.95
CA TYR A 29 -18.58 -4.37 0.92
C TYR A 29 -19.53 -3.73 1.93
N ARG A 30 -19.08 -3.47 3.16
CA ARG A 30 -19.89 -2.79 4.16
C ARG A 30 -20.23 -1.35 3.79
N SER A 31 -19.28 -0.61 3.22
CA SER A 31 -19.56 0.74 2.74
C SER A 31 -20.51 0.75 1.54
N ALA A 32 -20.40 -0.23 0.64
CA ALA A 32 -21.34 -0.41 -0.46
C ALA A 32 -22.75 -0.75 0.04
N ASP A 33 -22.85 -1.60 1.06
CA ASP A 33 -24.12 -1.98 1.71
C ASP A 33 -24.81 -0.77 2.36
N LEU A 34 -24.04 0.04 3.10
CA LEU A 34 -24.52 1.30 3.70
C LEU A 34 -24.96 2.31 2.63
N LEU A 35 -24.18 2.48 1.57
CA LEU A 35 -24.52 3.38 0.46
C LEU A 35 -25.81 2.91 -0.25
N CYS A 36 -25.99 1.59 -0.39
CA CYS A 36 -27.19 1.01 -0.96
C CYS A 36 -28.43 1.13 -0.06
N ALA A 37 -28.24 1.06 1.26
CA ALA A 37 -29.33 1.17 2.22
C ALA A 37 -29.87 2.62 2.34
N THR A 38 -29.00 3.62 2.17
CA THR A 38 -29.30 5.04 2.41
C THR A 38 -29.43 5.86 1.11
N PHE A 39 -29.87 5.23 0.01
CA PHE A 39 -29.95 5.89 -1.31
C PHE A 39 -30.82 7.16 -1.35
N ASP A 40 -31.80 7.32 -0.43
CA ASP A 40 -32.68 8.49 -0.36
C ASP A 40 -32.03 9.71 0.34
N HIS A 41 -30.99 9.48 1.16
CA HIS A 41 -30.27 10.52 1.91
C HIS A 41 -28.76 10.28 1.81
N ILE A 42 -28.22 10.45 0.60
CA ILE A 42 -26.78 10.29 0.36
C ILE A 42 -26.03 11.51 0.91
N ASP A 43 -25.29 11.30 2.00
CA ASP A 43 -24.33 12.27 2.49
C ASP A 43 -23.08 12.27 1.61
N PHE A 44 -22.58 13.47 1.29
CA PHE A 44 -21.37 13.64 0.47
C PHE A 44 -20.14 12.96 1.08
N VAL A 45 -20.09 12.86 2.41
CA VAL A 45 -19.03 12.19 3.16
C VAL A 45 -19.00 10.68 2.84
N ASP A 46 -20.16 10.03 2.76
CA ASP A 46 -20.25 8.59 2.45
C ASP A 46 -19.77 8.29 1.03
N VAL A 47 -20.07 9.17 0.08
CA VAL A 47 -19.58 9.05 -1.31
C VAL A 47 -18.05 9.16 -1.37
N ILE A 48 -17.46 10.09 -0.61
CA ILE A 48 -16.00 10.24 -0.53
C ILE A 48 -15.38 8.97 0.08
N ILE A 49 -15.92 8.49 1.20
CA ILE A 49 -15.41 7.29 1.88
C ILE A 49 -15.47 6.09 0.92
N PHE A 50 -16.58 5.92 0.21
CA PHE A 50 -16.75 4.87 -0.78
C PHE A 50 -15.70 4.96 -1.91
N ALA A 51 -15.47 6.15 -2.47
CA ALA A 51 -14.48 6.36 -3.52
C ALA A 51 -13.05 6.05 -3.06
N ILE A 52 -12.69 6.45 -1.84
CA ILE A 52 -11.38 6.15 -1.24
C ILE A 52 -11.21 4.63 -1.05
N LEU A 53 -12.21 3.95 -0.49
CA LEU A 53 -12.16 2.49 -0.28
C LEU A 53 -12.10 1.71 -1.59
N LEU A 54 -12.80 2.16 -2.63
CA LEU A 54 -12.71 1.57 -3.97
C LEU A 54 -11.29 1.70 -4.53
N GLY A 55 -10.68 2.90 -4.42
CA GLY A 55 -9.31 3.14 -4.85
C GLY A 55 -8.31 2.26 -4.11
N LEU A 56 -8.45 2.15 -2.79
CA LEU A 56 -7.63 1.26 -1.97
C LEU A 56 -7.79 -0.21 -2.37
N LEU A 57 -9.01 -0.67 -2.61
CA LEU A 57 -9.28 -2.05 -3.05
C LEU A 57 -8.58 -2.37 -4.38
N ILE A 58 -8.65 -1.46 -5.35
CA ILE A 58 -7.98 -1.63 -6.64
C ILE A 58 -6.46 -1.71 -6.44
N CYS A 59 -5.89 -0.83 -5.62
CA CYS A 59 -4.46 -0.83 -5.31
C CYS A 59 -4.02 -2.14 -4.63
N GLU A 60 -4.79 -2.65 -3.67
CA GLU A 60 -4.51 -3.91 -2.96
C GLU A 60 -4.55 -5.11 -3.92
N ILE A 61 -5.58 -5.18 -4.78
CA ILE A 61 -5.70 -6.25 -5.77
C ILE A 61 -4.51 -6.22 -6.74
N LEU A 62 -4.13 -5.04 -7.23
CA LEU A 62 -2.97 -4.88 -8.12
C LEU A 62 -1.67 -5.31 -7.42
N ALA A 63 -1.48 -4.91 -6.15
CA ALA A 63 -0.33 -5.30 -5.35
C ALA A 63 -0.29 -6.83 -5.15
N ALA A 64 -1.40 -7.46 -4.78
CA ALA A 64 -1.49 -8.91 -4.59
C ALA A 64 -1.19 -9.68 -5.89
N VAL A 65 -1.77 -9.25 -7.02
CA VAL A 65 -1.54 -9.88 -8.32
C VAL A 65 -0.07 -9.76 -8.74
N THR A 66 0.54 -8.59 -8.58
CA THR A 66 1.97 -8.39 -8.91
C THR A 66 2.88 -9.24 -8.03
N LEU A 67 2.55 -9.39 -6.74
CA LEU A 67 3.31 -10.23 -5.81
C LEU A 67 3.21 -11.73 -6.17
N ILE A 68 2.03 -12.21 -6.57
CA ILE A 68 1.84 -13.58 -7.08
C ILE A 68 2.62 -13.78 -8.40
N LEU A 69 2.63 -12.78 -9.28
CA LEU A 69 3.41 -12.83 -10.53
C LEU A 69 4.91 -12.84 -10.26
N SER A 70 5.37 -12.13 -9.22
CA SER A 70 6.76 -12.16 -8.76
C SER A 70 7.20 -13.57 -8.39
N ASP A 71 6.37 -14.29 -7.61
CA ASP A 71 6.67 -15.66 -7.18
C ASP A 71 6.75 -16.62 -8.38
N LYS A 72 5.81 -16.51 -9.33
CA LYS A 72 5.80 -17.38 -10.53
C LYS A 72 6.92 -17.09 -11.52
N ARG A 73 7.33 -15.82 -11.67
CA ARG A 73 8.32 -15.40 -12.67
C ARG A 73 9.73 -15.24 -12.11
N GLY A 74 9.88 -15.19 -10.78
CA GLY A 74 11.17 -14.96 -10.10
C GLY A 74 11.77 -13.57 -10.38
N ILE A 75 10.93 -12.57 -10.68
CA ILE A 75 11.38 -11.21 -11.03
C ILE A 75 11.13 -10.28 -9.85
N ALA A 76 12.21 -9.66 -9.35
CA ALA A 76 12.20 -8.73 -8.21
C ALA A 76 11.39 -7.45 -8.46
N ARG A 77 11.33 -6.99 -9.71
CA ARG A 77 10.59 -5.77 -10.10
C ARG A 77 9.10 -5.79 -9.73
N TYR A 78 8.47 -6.97 -9.71
CA TYR A 78 7.04 -7.08 -9.39
C TYR A 78 6.73 -6.96 -7.89
N VAL A 79 7.73 -6.87 -7.01
CA VAL A 79 7.54 -6.66 -5.57
C VAL A 79 7.38 -5.17 -5.23
N TRP A 80 7.91 -4.27 -6.08
CA TRP A 80 7.88 -2.81 -5.87
C TRP A 80 6.49 -2.21 -5.65
N PRO A 81 5.44 -2.57 -6.42
CA PRO A 81 4.09 -2.04 -6.19
C PRO A 81 3.59 -2.28 -4.77
N ARG A 82 3.89 -3.46 -4.18
CA ARG A 82 3.53 -3.77 -2.79
C ARG A 82 4.29 -2.90 -1.80
N PHE A 83 5.59 -2.70 -1.99
CA PHE A 83 6.37 -1.81 -1.11
C PHE A 83 5.86 -0.38 -1.12
N THR A 84 5.61 0.17 -2.31
CA THR A 84 5.11 1.54 -2.44
C THR A 84 3.77 1.70 -1.72
N LEU A 85 2.88 0.70 -1.84
CA LEU A 85 1.59 0.70 -1.18
C LEU A 85 1.75 0.68 0.35
N LEU A 86 2.57 -0.24 0.89
CA LEU A 86 2.81 -0.35 2.33
C LEU A 86 3.49 0.89 2.91
N ILE A 87 4.45 1.48 2.19
CA ILE A 87 5.09 2.74 2.62
C ILE A 87 4.07 3.86 2.66
N CYS A 88 3.19 3.97 1.66
CA CYS A 88 2.12 4.96 1.65
C CYS A 88 1.15 4.79 2.82
N GLN A 89 0.71 3.56 3.10
CA GLN A 89 -0.15 3.26 4.25
C GLN A 89 0.54 3.58 5.58
N LEU A 90 1.82 3.24 5.71
CA LEU A 90 2.60 3.54 6.91
C LEU A 90 2.76 5.06 7.09
N THR A 91 3.10 5.81 6.05
CA THR A 91 3.26 7.27 6.14
C THR A 91 1.96 7.96 6.46
N THR A 92 0.84 7.56 5.83
CA THR A 92 -0.49 8.10 6.17
C THR A 92 -0.84 7.80 7.62
N SER A 93 -0.63 6.56 8.09
CA SER A 93 -0.91 6.21 9.49
C SER A 93 -0.04 7.00 10.47
N ALA A 94 1.23 7.22 10.16
CA ALA A 94 2.15 7.98 10.99
C ALA A 94 1.77 9.46 11.06
N VAL A 95 1.36 10.06 9.94
CA VAL A 95 0.87 11.45 9.88
C VAL A 95 -0.39 11.59 10.74
N VAL A 96 -1.36 10.68 10.62
CA VAL A 96 -2.58 10.73 11.44
C VAL A 96 -2.27 10.52 12.92
N CYS A 97 -1.37 9.58 13.26
CA CYS A 97 -0.87 9.42 14.63
C CYS A 97 -0.23 10.70 15.17
N LEU A 98 0.55 11.42 14.35
CA LEU A 98 1.14 12.70 14.74
C LEU A 98 0.07 13.76 15.03
N PHE A 99 -0.97 13.84 14.19
CA PHE A 99 -2.12 14.71 14.47
C PHE A 99 -2.84 14.35 15.78
N LEU A 100 -3.01 13.06 16.06
CA LEU A 100 -3.61 12.58 17.32
C LEU A 100 -2.71 12.84 18.53
N LEU A 101 -1.38 12.77 18.39
CA LEU A 101 -0.47 13.16 19.46
C LEU A 101 -0.56 14.65 19.77
N LEU A 102 -0.64 15.50 18.74
CA LEU A 102 -0.89 16.94 18.92
C LEU A 102 -2.24 17.18 19.61
N TYR A 103 -3.27 16.42 19.23
CA TYR A 103 -4.58 16.44 19.86
C TYR A 103 -4.48 16.16 21.37
N PHE A 104 -3.80 15.09 21.78
CA PHE A 104 -3.61 14.75 23.20
C PHE A 104 -2.66 15.68 23.95
N SER A 105 -1.72 16.33 23.25
CA SER A 105 -0.74 17.26 23.84
C SER A 105 -1.35 18.59 24.33
N GLY A 106 -2.66 18.80 24.16
CA GLY A 106 -3.37 19.98 24.65
C GLY A 106 -3.98 20.86 23.55
N TYR A 107 -3.82 20.51 22.27
CA TYR A 107 -4.51 21.20 21.17
C TYR A 107 -5.94 20.70 20.93
N SER A 108 -6.42 19.72 21.71
CA SER A 108 -7.75 19.13 21.57
C SER A 108 -8.87 20.17 21.54
N GLN A 109 -8.80 21.21 22.38
CA GLN A 109 -9.85 22.24 22.43
C GLN A 109 -9.90 23.08 21.15
N ALA A 110 -8.74 23.44 20.59
CA ALA A 110 -8.65 24.19 19.33
C ALA A 110 -9.09 23.34 18.14
N MET A 111 -8.67 22.07 18.09
CA MET A 111 -9.04 21.15 17.02
C MET A 111 -10.53 20.81 17.06
N ASN A 112 -11.07 20.46 18.22
CA ASN A 112 -12.51 20.19 18.39
C ASN A 112 -13.36 21.43 18.07
N ASN A 113 -12.91 22.64 18.47
CA ASN A 113 -13.57 23.89 18.05
C ASN A 113 -13.61 24.02 16.53
N ALA A 114 -12.50 23.72 15.83
CA ALA A 114 -12.43 23.78 14.38
C ALA A 114 -13.32 22.73 13.70
N PHE A 115 -13.33 21.50 14.20
CA PHE A 115 -14.19 20.43 13.67
C PHE A 115 -15.68 20.74 13.85
N ILE A 116 -16.08 21.16 15.05
CA ILE A 116 -17.48 21.48 15.35
C ILE A 116 -17.92 22.72 14.58
N SER A 117 -17.10 23.77 14.52
CA SER A 117 -17.43 24.97 13.73
C SER A 117 -17.52 24.66 12.23
N GLY A 118 -16.68 23.78 11.72
CA GLY A 118 -16.79 23.28 10.35
C GLY A 118 -18.10 22.53 10.15
N TYR A 119 -18.45 21.61 11.06
CA TYR A 119 -19.71 20.88 11.01
C TYR A 119 -20.93 21.81 11.05
N GLU A 120 -20.96 22.80 11.96
CA GLU A 120 -22.02 23.81 12.05
C GLU A 120 -22.16 24.60 10.73
N TYR A 121 -21.03 24.95 10.10
CA TYR A 121 -21.01 25.65 8.81
C TYR A 121 -21.59 24.80 7.67
N TRP A 122 -21.18 23.53 7.57
CA TRP A 122 -21.64 22.63 6.51
C TRP A 122 -23.06 22.12 6.71
N ALA A 123 -23.48 21.89 7.96
CA ALA A 123 -24.81 21.43 8.31
C ALA A 123 -25.85 22.57 8.41
N GLY A 124 -25.39 23.82 8.57
CA GLY A 124 -26.27 24.98 8.75
C GLY A 124 -27.05 24.96 10.08
N ILE A 125 -26.51 24.28 11.09
CA ILE A 125 -27.14 24.10 12.42
C ILE A 125 -26.19 24.70 13.46
N GLU A 126 -26.72 25.46 14.42
CA GLU A 126 -25.97 25.88 15.61
C GLU A 126 -26.19 24.85 16.74
N LEU A 127 -25.12 24.23 17.24
CA LEU A 127 -25.25 23.30 18.35
C LEU A 127 -25.39 24.05 19.68
N THR A 128 -26.23 23.53 20.56
CA THR A 128 -26.31 24.03 21.93
C THR A 128 -25.03 23.70 22.70
N LYS A 129 -24.71 24.48 23.74
CA LYS A 129 -23.50 24.26 24.57
C LYS A 129 -23.41 22.85 25.17
N GLN A 130 -24.56 22.23 25.45
CA GLN A 130 -24.63 20.88 26.01
C GLN A 130 -24.24 19.83 24.97
N GLU A 131 -24.87 19.87 23.79
CA GLU A 131 -24.56 18.98 22.66
C GLU A 131 -23.11 19.13 22.20
N ARG A 132 -22.60 20.37 22.24
CA ARG A 132 -21.20 20.65 21.95
C ARG A 132 -20.32 19.85 22.91
N ASN A 133 -20.55 19.95 24.23
CA ASN A 133 -19.76 19.28 25.26
C ASN A 133 -19.81 17.75 25.14
N ASP A 134 -20.98 17.20 24.83
CA ASP A 134 -21.14 15.76 24.59
C ASP A 134 -20.33 15.33 23.36
N ALA A 135 -20.36 16.12 22.28
CA ALA A 135 -19.53 15.88 21.10
C ALA A 135 -18.02 15.96 21.39
N TYR A 136 -17.53 16.81 22.32
CA TYR A 136 -16.12 16.79 22.72
C TYR A 136 -15.73 15.46 23.37
N ASN A 137 -16.57 14.96 24.27
CA ASN A 137 -16.30 13.71 24.99
C ASN A 137 -16.30 12.52 24.05
N ASP A 138 -17.28 12.45 23.14
CA ASP A 138 -17.35 11.42 22.13
C ASP A 138 -16.13 11.47 21.19
N LEU A 139 -15.81 12.66 20.68
CA LEU A 139 -14.67 12.84 19.77
C LEU A 139 -13.34 12.48 20.43
N TYR A 140 -13.19 12.75 21.73
CA TYR A 140 -12.03 12.34 22.51
C TYR A 140 -11.93 10.82 22.66
N MET A 141 -13.04 10.12 22.95
CA MET A 141 -13.07 8.66 23.03
C MET A 141 -12.77 8.00 21.67
N TYR A 142 -13.33 8.54 20.59
CA TYR A 142 -13.01 8.10 19.23
C TYR A 142 -11.54 8.35 18.88
N ALA A 143 -10.96 9.48 19.28
CA ALA A 143 -9.55 9.78 19.06
C ALA A 143 -8.63 8.75 19.76
N ILE A 144 -8.96 8.32 20.98
CA ILE A 144 -8.20 7.28 21.70
C ILE A 144 -8.32 5.95 20.96
N GLY A 145 -9.53 5.53 20.61
CA GLY A 145 -9.77 4.28 19.89
C GLY A 145 -9.02 4.26 18.56
N LEU A 146 -9.08 5.36 17.81
CA LEU A 146 -8.39 5.52 16.53
C LEU A 146 -6.86 5.49 16.71
N PHE A 147 -6.33 6.13 17.75
CA PHE A 147 -4.89 6.11 18.02
C PHE A 147 -4.38 4.69 18.28
N ILE A 148 -5.07 3.92 19.13
CA ILE A 148 -4.70 2.53 19.43
C ILE A 148 -4.76 1.69 18.16
N LEU A 149 -5.83 1.83 17.37
CA LEU A 149 -6.01 1.10 16.12
C LEU A 149 -4.88 1.42 15.13
N LEU A 150 -4.54 2.70 14.95
CA LEU A 150 -3.48 3.15 14.05
C LEU A 150 -2.10 2.71 14.54
N ALA A 151 -1.84 2.67 15.84
CA ALA A 151 -0.57 2.17 16.38
C ALA A 151 -0.38 0.68 16.10
N VAL A 152 -1.44 -0.12 16.28
CA VAL A 152 -1.43 -1.55 15.91
C VAL A 152 -1.25 -1.72 14.41
N TYR A 153 -1.97 -0.94 13.60
CA TYR A 153 -1.89 -0.96 12.14
C TYR A 153 -0.50 -0.55 11.63
N ALA A 154 0.12 0.49 12.20
CA ALA A 154 1.47 0.91 11.85
C ALA A 154 2.51 -0.18 12.18
N THR A 155 2.35 -0.84 13.34
CA THR A 155 3.21 -1.97 13.73
C THR A 155 3.05 -3.15 12.76
N TYR A 156 1.82 -3.43 12.35
CA TYR A 156 1.50 -4.45 11.34
C TYR A 156 2.16 -4.12 9.99
N ASN A 157 2.00 -2.89 9.49
CA ASN A 157 2.63 -2.44 8.24
C ASN A 157 4.16 -2.50 8.30
N GLY A 158 4.76 -2.12 9.44
CA GLY A 158 6.22 -2.26 9.64
C GLY A 158 6.68 -3.71 9.56
N PHE A 159 5.91 -4.64 10.13
CA PHE A 159 6.18 -6.08 10.01
C PHE A 159 6.04 -6.59 8.57
N GLU A 160 5.00 -6.16 7.85
CA GLU A 160 4.81 -6.50 6.45
C GLU A 160 5.95 -6.00 5.55
N ILE A 161 6.41 -4.77 5.75
CA ILE A 161 7.54 -4.20 5.02
C ILE A 161 8.78 -5.05 5.27
N TYR A 162 9.04 -5.44 6.52
CA TYR A 162 10.17 -6.30 6.87
C TYR A 162 10.11 -7.67 6.17
N VAL A 163 8.95 -8.33 6.18
CA VAL A 163 8.76 -9.64 5.52
C VAL A 163 8.91 -9.50 4.00
N THR A 164 8.32 -8.45 3.41
CA THR A 164 8.39 -8.17 1.98
C THR A 164 9.83 -7.86 1.56
N TYR A 165 10.59 -7.14 2.41
CA TYR A 165 12.02 -6.89 2.22
C TYR A 165 12.83 -8.16 2.21
N LYS A 166 12.62 -9.04 3.21
CA LYS A 166 13.25 -10.37 3.20
C LYS A 166 12.90 -11.19 1.97
N TYR A 167 11.67 -11.12 1.48
CA TYR A 167 11.30 -11.79 0.24
C TYR A 167 12.04 -11.20 -0.97
N TYR A 168 12.15 -9.87 -1.06
CA TYR A 168 12.91 -9.20 -2.11
C TYR A 168 14.38 -9.63 -2.13
N GLU A 169 15.04 -9.75 -0.98
CA GLU A 169 16.43 -10.23 -0.89
C GLU A 169 16.62 -11.68 -1.35
N THR A 170 15.57 -12.51 -1.29
CA THR A 170 15.64 -13.90 -1.77
C THR A 170 15.53 -14.03 -3.30
N LEU A 171 15.15 -12.97 -3.99
CA LEU A 171 15.03 -12.95 -5.44
C LEU A 171 16.39 -12.64 -6.08
N PRO A 172 16.69 -13.20 -7.27
CA PRO A 172 17.93 -12.89 -7.96
C PRO A 172 18.03 -11.38 -8.23
N PRO A 173 19.23 -10.78 -8.09
CA PRO A 173 19.43 -9.35 -8.30
C PRO A 173 19.02 -8.95 -9.72
N GLU A 174 18.69 -7.66 -9.91
CA GLU A 174 18.19 -7.09 -11.16
C GLU A 174 19.14 -7.23 -12.37
N ASP A 175 20.34 -7.78 -12.17
CA ASP A 175 21.32 -7.99 -13.21
C ASP A 175 20.92 -9.14 -14.14
N PHE A 176 20.65 -8.76 -15.39
CA PHE A 176 20.53 -9.60 -16.58
C PHE A 176 19.97 -10.99 -16.30
N THR A 177 18.64 -11.13 -16.31
CA THR A 177 18.05 -12.43 -16.63
C THR A 177 18.55 -12.82 -18.03
N PRO A 178 19.42 -13.83 -18.20
CA PRO A 178 19.68 -14.34 -19.54
C PRO A 178 18.32 -14.78 -20.06
N VAL A 179 17.91 -14.25 -21.21
CA VAL A 179 16.73 -14.72 -21.93
C VAL A 179 16.80 -16.23 -21.89
N LYS A 180 15.83 -16.90 -21.22
CA LYS A 180 15.69 -18.36 -21.31
C LYS A 180 15.68 -18.63 -22.79
N GLN A 181 16.76 -19.20 -23.32
CA GLN A 181 16.79 -19.59 -24.71
C GLN A 181 15.64 -20.55 -24.85
N SER A 182 14.60 -20.14 -25.56
CA SER A 182 13.64 -21.08 -26.11
C SER A 182 14.50 -22.16 -26.77
N GLU A 183 14.31 -23.42 -26.39
CA GLU A 183 15.04 -24.56 -26.96
C GLU A 183 14.98 -24.59 -28.50
N ARG A 184 14.06 -23.83 -29.09
CA ARG A 184 14.11 -23.36 -30.48
C ARG A 184 15.04 -22.15 -30.64
N ARG A 185 16.36 -22.35 -30.64
CA ARG A 185 17.20 -21.46 -31.44
C ARG A 185 16.91 -21.78 -32.93
N PRO A 186 16.62 -20.81 -33.80
CA PRO A 186 16.73 -21.06 -35.23
C PRO A 186 18.15 -21.55 -35.52
N PRO A 187 18.34 -22.48 -36.48
CA PRO A 187 19.65 -23.03 -36.80
C PRO A 187 20.64 -21.87 -37.01
N ARG A 188 21.78 -21.96 -36.32
CA ARG A 188 22.82 -20.94 -36.39
C ARG A 188 23.18 -20.76 -37.88
N PRO A 189 23.08 -19.55 -38.46
CA PRO A 189 23.44 -19.35 -39.86
C PRO A 189 24.87 -19.84 -40.07
N PRO A 190 25.19 -20.42 -41.24
CA PRO A 190 26.54 -20.88 -41.53
C PRO A 190 27.52 -19.71 -41.33
N PRO A 191 28.71 -19.98 -40.78
CA PRO A 191 29.69 -18.93 -40.57
C PRO A 191 29.97 -18.23 -41.90
N PRO A 192 30.15 -16.89 -41.91
CA PRO A 192 30.50 -16.18 -43.13
C PRO A 192 31.80 -16.74 -43.70
N PRO A 193 31.96 -16.76 -45.04
CA PRO A 193 33.18 -17.24 -45.67
C PRO A 193 34.40 -16.47 -45.12
N PHE A 194 35.46 -17.22 -44.82
CA PHE A 194 36.70 -16.68 -44.28
C PHE A 194 37.21 -15.56 -45.20
N ASN A 195 37.25 -14.33 -44.69
CA ASN A 195 37.78 -13.18 -45.42
C ASN A 195 39.27 -13.03 -45.09
N PRO A 196 40.20 -13.34 -46.01
CA PRO A 196 41.64 -13.22 -45.77
C PRO A 196 42.09 -11.76 -45.58
N ASN A 197 41.27 -10.77 -45.94
CA ASN A 197 41.55 -9.35 -45.72
C ASN A 197 41.11 -8.83 -44.35
N TYR A 198 40.55 -9.69 -43.49
CA TYR A 198 40.13 -9.30 -42.15
C TYR A 198 41.36 -9.10 -41.26
N LYS A 199 41.81 -7.85 -41.13
CA LYS A 199 42.91 -7.48 -40.23
C LYS A 199 42.44 -7.59 -38.79
N ASN A 200 42.86 -8.65 -38.10
CA ASN A 200 42.73 -8.78 -36.65
C ASN A 200 43.71 -7.83 -35.95
N GLY A 201 43.39 -6.55 -35.86
CA GLY A 201 44.18 -5.60 -35.09
C GLY A 201 43.59 -4.19 -35.11
N PRO A 202 43.65 -3.44 -33.99
CA PRO A 202 43.24 -2.03 -34.00
C PRO A 202 44.17 -1.24 -34.94
N PRO A 203 43.66 -0.17 -35.60
CA PRO A 203 44.46 0.63 -36.51
C PRO A 203 45.65 1.26 -35.76
N ALA A 204 46.87 0.91 -36.17
CA ALA A 204 48.08 1.55 -35.67
C ALA A 204 48.15 2.97 -36.22
N GLY A 205 47.69 3.96 -35.44
CA GLY A 205 47.70 5.34 -35.91
C GLY A 205 47.00 6.35 -35.02
N TYR A 206 47.33 6.41 -33.73
CA TYR A 206 47.24 7.65 -32.95
C TYR A 206 48.46 7.70 -32.01
N LYS A 207 49.49 8.43 -32.44
CA LYS A 207 50.50 9.04 -31.58
C LYS A 207 50.31 10.55 -31.67
#